data_AF-A0A366W5F7-F1
#
_entry.id   AF-A0A366W5F7-F1
#
_cell.length_a   1.000
_cell.length_b   1.000
_cell.length_c   1.000
_cell.angle_alpha   90.00
_cell.angle_beta   90.00
_cell.angle_gamma   90.00
#
_symmetry.space_group_name_H-M   'P 1'
#
loop_
_entity.id
_entity.type
_entity.pdbx_description
1 polymer ?
#
loop_
_entity_poly.entity_id
_entity_poly.type
_entity_poly.pdbx_seq_one_letter_code
_entity_poly.pdbx_strand_id
1 'polypeptide(L)'
;SPKERISFAQKAQINLLARGQKLLRSALFISPILGLSGALLILTQSFELFSHQQIHDTSIIIASVAQALIPLTTSIGILLLTLIPQQIFRSLLIKQTLHLENIRHQFNGICLQHHLVQTPVENPVKEKQTKEVETKPVSEQQEMPYHYEFSDETDEVNVAIHEQSEEIKRVPHAAIAKMYNQEISLVDVQTYEQAKKLQ
;
A
#
# COMPACT_ATOMS: atom_id res chain seq x y z
N SER A 1 21.61 -10.43 8.64
CA SER A 1 21.05 -11.43 7.70
C SER A 1 21.04 -10.90 6.25
N PRO A 2 21.24 -11.74 5.20
CA PRO A 2 21.18 -11.31 3.80
C PRO A 2 19.89 -10.55 3.43
N LYS A 3 18.75 -10.92 4.05
CA LYS A 3 17.47 -10.21 3.87
C LYS A 3 17.54 -8.75 4.32
N GLU A 4 18.22 -8.49 5.44
CA GLU A 4 18.40 -7.13 5.97
C GLU A 4 19.26 -6.28 5.03
N ARG A 5 20.33 -6.86 4.45
CA ARG A 5 21.21 -6.15 3.50
C ARG A 5 20.46 -5.72 2.24
N ILE A 6 19.60 -6.59 1.69
CA ILE A 6 18.75 -6.27 0.53
C ILE A 6 17.74 -5.17 0.90
N SER A 7 17.10 -5.28 2.06
CA SER A 7 16.15 -4.26 2.51
C SER A 7 16.81 -2.89 2.74
N PHE A 8 18.04 -2.87 3.22
CA PHE A 8 18.82 -1.65 3.43
C PHE A 8 19.22 -1.02 2.09
N ALA A 9 19.70 -1.83 1.13
CA ALA A 9 20.03 -1.37 -0.21
C ALA A 9 18.79 -0.80 -0.95
N GLN A 10 17.63 -1.45 -0.80
CA GLN A 10 16.35 -0.95 -1.33
C GLN A 10 15.98 0.41 -0.73
N LYS A 11 16.05 0.54 0.60
CA LYS A 11 15.78 1.81 1.29
C LYS A 11 16.73 2.91 0.84
N ALA A 12 18.01 2.61 0.64
CA ALA A 12 18.99 3.59 0.18
C ALA A 12 18.65 4.10 -1.24
N GLN A 13 18.30 3.20 -2.17
CA GLN A 13 17.89 3.59 -3.52
C GLN A 13 16.60 4.41 -3.51
N ILE A 14 15.57 3.96 -2.78
CA ILE A 14 14.31 4.69 -2.65
C ILE A 14 14.53 6.09 -2.06
N ASN A 15 15.42 6.22 -1.06
CA ASN A 15 15.70 7.50 -0.41
C ASN A 15 16.36 8.50 -1.38
N LEU A 16 17.27 8.04 -2.25
CA LEU A 16 17.87 8.90 -3.27
C LEU A 16 16.83 9.44 -4.26
N LEU A 17 15.89 8.61 -4.71
CA LEU A 17 14.81 9.06 -5.58
C LEU A 17 13.75 9.90 -4.84
N ALA A 18 13.54 9.69 -3.55
CA ALA A 18 12.58 10.45 -2.73
C ALA A 18 13.07 11.85 -2.34
N ARG A 19 14.39 12.11 -2.35
CA ARG A 19 14.97 13.40 -1.91
C ARG A 19 14.49 14.58 -2.76
N GLY A 20 14.38 14.40 -4.08
CA GLY A 20 13.87 15.43 -4.99
C GLY A 20 12.37 15.73 -4.80
N GLN A 21 11.58 14.74 -4.39
CA GLN A 21 10.14 14.92 -4.16
C GLN A 21 9.84 15.84 -2.98
N LYS A 22 10.67 15.81 -1.93
CA LYS A 22 10.48 16.67 -0.76
C LYS A 22 10.60 18.15 -1.12
N LEU A 23 11.53 18.49 -2.02
CA LEU A 23 11.72 19.87 -2.50
C LEU A 23 10.55 20.32 -3.37
N LEU A 24 10.13 19.50 -4.35
CA LEU A 24 8.95 19.80 -5.18
C LEU A 24 7.70 19.99 -4.31
N ARG A 25 7.50 19.12 -3.32
CA ARG A 25 6.36 19.22 -2.41
C ARG A 25 6.40 20.50 -1.57
N SER A 26 7.58 20.91 -1.13
CA SER A 26 7.74 22.17 -0.39
C SER A 26 7.46 23.38 -1.27
N ALA A 27 7.92 23.36 -2.53
CA ALA A 27 7.65 24.42 -3.50
C ALA A 27 6.15 24.62 -3.77
N LEU A 28 5.35 23.54 -3.78
CA LEU A 28 3.88 23.64 -3.93
C LEU A 28 3.21 24.40 -2.78
N PHE A 29 3.73 24.26 -1.56
CA PHE A 29 3.20 24.99 -0.40
C PHE A 29 3.72 26.42 -0.31
N ILE A 30 4.98 26.64 -0.71
CA ILE A 30 5.63 27.95 -0.63
C ILE A 30 5.12 28.88 -1.74
N SER A 31 4.81 28.36 -2.93
CA SER A 31 4.42 29.20 -4.08
C SER A 31 3.20 30.08 -3.80
N PRO A 32 2.04 29.57 -3.31
CA PRO A 32 0.88 30.40 -3.00
C PRO A 32 1.15 31.44 -1.89
N ILE A 33 1.96 31.07 -0.89
CA ILE A 33 2.35 31.98 0.19
C ILE A 33 3.16 33.16 -0.38
N LEU A 34 4.08 32.87 -1.30
CA LEU A 34 4.85 33.91 -2.00
C LEU A 34 3.94 34.82 -2.82
N GLY A 35 2.98 34.27 -3.56
CA GLY A 35 2.01 35.06 -4.35
C GLY A 35 1.19 36.01 -3.48
N LEU A 36 0.65 35.52 -2.36
CA LEU A 36 -0.09 36.34 -1.40
C LEU A 36 0.80 37.43 -0.77
N SER A 37 2.03 37.08 -0.38
CA SER A 37 2.96 38.06 0.20
C SER A 37 3.31 39.18 -0.78
N GLY A 38 3.50 38.85 -2.07
CA GLY A 38 3.78 39.85 -3.11
C GLY A 38 2.59 40.79 -3.35
N ALA A 39 1.37 40.25 -3.36
CA ALA A 39 0.16 41.07 -3.48
C ALA A 39 0.02 42.03 -2.29
N LEU A 40 0.32 41.58 -1.07
CA LEU A 40 0.32 42.42 0.13
C LEU A 40 1.36 43.54 0.07
N LEU A 41 2.58 43.25 -0.40
CA LEU A 41 3.62 44.27 -0.56
C LEU A 41 3.18 45.38 -1.52
N ILE A 42 2.59 45.02 -2.67
CA ILE A 42 2.06 45.98 -3.63
C ILE A 42 0.96 46.83 -2.99
N LEU A 43 0.01 46.19 -2.28
CA LEU A 43 -1.05 46.93 -1.59
C LEU A 43 -0.50 47.90 -0.54
N THR A 44 0.51 47.51 0.23
CA THR A 44 1.13 48.41 1.22
C THR A 44 1.80 49.62 0.56
N GLN A 45 2.47 49.43 -0.57
CA GLN A 45 3.05 50.53 -1.35
C GLN A 45 1.97 51.46 -1.90
N SER A 46 0.87 50.89 -2.39
CA SER A 46 -0.28 51.67 -2.84
C SER A 46 -0.88 52.52 -1.71
N PHE A 47 -0.99 51.97 -0.49
CA PHE A 47 -1.47 52.73 0.67
C PHE A 47 -0.60 53.94 1.02
N GLU A 48 0.72 53.82 0.90
CA GLU A 48 1.64 54.93 1.12
C GLU A 48 1.40 56.06 0.10
N LEU A 49 1.19 55.70 -1.18
CA LEU A 49 0.85 56.66 -2.23
C LEU A 49 -0.47 57.39 -1.94
N PHE A 50 -1.49 56.68 -1.45
CA PHE A 50 -2.76 57.31 -1.03
C PHE A 50 -2.58 58.26 0.15
N SER A 51 -1.75 57.88 1.13
CA SER A 51 -1.50 58.69 2.31
C SER A 51 -0.76 59.99 1.98
N HIS A 52 0.17 59.95 1.01
CA HIS A 52 0.98 61.12 0.68
C HIS A 52 0.32 62.08 -0.30
N GLN A 53 -0.54 61.58 -1.20
CA GLN A 53 -1.00 62.41 -2.31
C GLN A 53 -2.34 63.13 -2.08
N GLN A 54 -3.15 62.81 -1.05
CA GLN A 54 -4.53 63.36 -0.88
C GLN A 54 -5.42 63.23 -2.14
N ILE A 55 -4.98 62.47 -3.14
CA ILE A 55 -5.64 62.33 -4.43
C ILE A 55 -6.58 61.13 -4.32
N HIS A 56 -7.88 61.40 -4.43
CA HIS A 56 -8.95 60.40 -4.49
C HIS A 56 -9.13 59.81 -5.90
N ASP A 57 -8.06 59.73 -6.70
CA ASP A 57 -8.15 59.15 -8.04
C ASP A 57 -8.36 57.64 -7.95
N THR A 58 -9.57 57.21 -8.29
CA THR A 58 -9.96 55.80 -8.39
C THR A 58 -9.10 55.03 -9.40
N SER A 59 -8.49 55.72 -10.39
CA SER A 59 -7.54 55.15 -11.34
C SER A 59 -6.33 54.50 -10.65
N ILE A 60 -5.79 55.13 -9.60
CA ILE A 60 -4.64 54.62 -8.84
C ILE A 60 -5.01 53.34 -8.08
N ILE A 61 -6.24 53.26 -7.57
CA ILE A 61 -6.76 52.06 -6.89
C ILE A 61 -6.86 50.90 -7.88
N ILE A 62 -7.43 51.14 -9.06
CA ILE A 62 -7.61 50.11 -10.11
C ILE A 62 -6.24 49.60 -10.59
N ALA A 63 -5.28 50.50 -10.82
CA ALA A 63 -3.93 50.13 -11.20
C ALA A 63 -3.24 49.26 -10.13
N SER A 64 -3.42 49.61 -8.85
CA SER A 64 -2.88 48.86 -7.72
C SER A 64 -3.44 47.45 -7.63
N VAL A 65 -4.75 47.29 -7.82
CA VAL A 65 -5.41 45.97 -7.83
C VAL A 65 -4.93 45.12 -9.01
N ALA A 66 -4.81 45.72 -10.20
CA ALA A 66 -4.28 45.03 -11.37
C ALA A 66 -2.83 44.57 -11.14
N GLN A 67 -2.00 45.41 -10.52
CA GLN A 67 -0.62 45.08 -10.21
C GLN A 67 -0.51 43.98 -9.15
N ALA A 68 -1.37 44.00 -8.12
CA ALA A 68 -1.42 42.96 -7.09
C ALA A 68 -1.84 41.58 -7.64
N LEU A 69 -2.47 41.53 -8.83
CA LEU A 69 -2.86 40.28 -9.48
C LEU A 69 -1.68 39.57 -10.17
N ILE A 70 -0.62 40.29 -10.52
CA ILE A 70 0.59 39.73 -11.15
C ILE A 70 1.25 38.65 -10.28
N PRO A 71 1.62 38.91 -9.00
CA PRO A 71 2.25 37.88 -8.16
C PRO A 71 1.33 36.68 -7.90
N LEU A 72 0.02 36.88 -7.81
CA LEU A 72 -0.95 35.78 -7.68
C LEU A 72 -0.94 34.88 -8.91
N THR A 73 -1.05 35.47 -10.10
CA THR A 73 -1.01 34.74 -11.37
C THR A 73 0.32 34.01 -11.54
N THR A 74 1.43 34.67 -11.17
CA THR A 74 2.77 34.09 -11.21
C THR A 74 2.89 32.89 -10.28
N SER A 75 2.38 32.98 -9.05
CA SER A 75 2.41 31.88 -8.08
C SER A 75 1.61 30.66 -8.54
N ILE A 76 0.47 30.89 -9.20
CA ILE A 76 -0.35 29.83 -9.80
C ILE A 76 0.41 29.20 -10.99
N GLY A 77 1.06 30.02 -11.81
CA GLY A 77 1.91 29.53 -12.90
C GLY A 77 3.03 28.61 -12.41
N ILE A 78 3.75 29.00 -11.36
CA ILE A 78 4.78 28.19 -10.72
C ILE A 78 4.19 26.92 -10.10
N LEU A 79 3.01 27.01 -9.48
CA LEU A 79 2.31 25.87 -8.89
C LEU A 79 1.97 24.81 -9.97
N LEU A 80 1.39 25.26 -11.09
CA LEU A 80 1.06 24.40 -12.23
C LEU A 80 2.32 23.77 -12.84
N LEU A 81 3.37 24.56 -13.03
CA LEU A 81 4.64 24.07 -13.57
C LEU A 81 5.30 23.04 -12.65
N THR A 82 5.09 23.14 -11.33
CA THR A 82 5.64 22.22 -10.33
C THR A 82 4.85 20.91 -10.23
N LEU A 83 3.56 20.92 -10.57
CA LEU A 83 2.70 19.72 -10.54
C LEU A 83 3.12 18.67 -11.58
N ILE A 84 3.50 19.10 -12.79
CA ILE A 84 3.91 18.20 -13.89
C ILE A 84 5.07 17.28 -13.47
N PRO A 85 6.25 17.80 -13.04
CA PRO A 85 7.35 16.94 -12.65
C PRO A 85 7.00 16.10 -11.42
N GLN A 86 6.18 16.60 -10.48
CA GLN A 86 5.76 15.82 -9.31
C GLN A 86 5.03 14.53 -9.71
N GLN A 87 4.13 14.61 -10.71
CA GLN A 87 3.41 13.44 -11.21
C GLN A 87 4.35 12.44 -11.91
N ILE A 88 5.31 12.94 -12.71
CA ILE A 88 6.31 12.11 -13.39
C ILE A 88 7.19 11.38 -12.36
N PHE A 89 7.75 12.11 -11.39
CA PHE A 89 8.59 11.53 -10.34
C PHE A 89 7.84 10.49 -9.51
N ARG A 90 6.56 10.71 -9.22
CA ARG A 90 5.72 9.73 -8.50
C ARG A 90 5.57 8.44 -9.31
N SER A 91 5.29 8.55 -10.61
CA SER A 91 5.17 7.39 -11.50
C SER A 91 6.48 6.59 -11.58
N LEU A 92 7.62 7.28 -11.72
CA LEU A 92 8.94 6.64 -11.76
C LEU A 92 9.28 5.92 -10.45
N LEU A 93 8.98 6.53 -9.30
CA LEU A 93 9.19 5.90 -7.99
C LEU A 93 8.38 4.62 -7.82
N ILE A 94 7.10 4.64 -8.21
CA ILE A 94 6.22 3.47 -8.09
C ILE A 94 6.78 2.32 -8.94
N LYS A 95 7.18 2.60 -10.20
CA LYS A 95 7.79 1.60 -11.08
C LYS A 95 9.06 0.98 -10.49
N GLN A 96 9.97 1.81 -9.98
CA GLN A 96 11.22 1.37 -9.34
C GLN A 96 10.95 0.52 -8.09
N THR A 97 9.98 0.93 -7.28
CA THR A 97 9.62 0.24 -6.04
C THR A 97 9.02 -1.13 -6.35
N LEU A 98 8.10 -1.21 -7.32
CA LEU A 98 7.52 -2.48 -7.78
C LEU A 98 8.58 -3.43 -8.35
N HIS A 99 9.54 -2.90 -9.12
CA HIS A 99 10.63 -3.70 -9.66
C HIS A 99 11.52 -4.28 -8.55
N LEU A 100 11.93 -3.46 -7.58
CA LEU A 100 12.72 -3.91 -6.43
C LEU A 100 11.95 -4.91 -5.56
N GLU A 101 10.65 -4.69 -5.39
CA GLU A 101 9.78 -5.60 -4.66
C GLU A 101 9.67 -6.97 -5.34
N ASN A 102 9.51 -6.99 -6.67
CA ASN A 102 9.49 -8.23 -7.43
C ASN A 102 10.80 -9.02 -7.28
N ILE A 103 11.96 -8.34 -7.37
CA ILE A 103 13.27 -8.96 -7.14
C ILE A 103 13.38 -9.55 -5.73
N ARG A 104 12.90 -8.82 -4.71
CA ARG A 104 12.89 -9.30 -3.32
C ARG A 104 12.01 -10.55 -3.17
N HIS A 105 10.83 -10.56 -3.78
CA HIS A 105 9.93 -11.72 -3.74
C HIS A 105 10.56 -12.94 -4.41
N GLN A 106 11.15 -12.78 -5.60
CA GLN A 106 11.86 -13.86 -6.30
C GLN A 106 13.04 -14.40 -5.47
N PHE A 107 13.86 -13.51 -4.91
CA PHE A 107 14.99 -13.91 -4.05
C PHE A 107 14.53 -14.65 -2.78
N ASN A 108 13.44 -14.20 -2.15
CA ASN A 108 12.88 -14.88 -0.99
C ASN A 108 12.34 -16.27 -1.35
N GLY A 109 11.70 -16.41 -2.52
CA GLY A 109 11.28 -17.71 -3.06
C GLY A 109 12.45 -18.67 -3.25
N ILE A 110 13.54 -18.22 -3.88
CA ILE A 110 14.76 -19.02 -4.08
C ILE A 110 15.39 -19.41 -2.74
N CYS A 111 15.48 -18.49 -1.77
CA CYS A 111 16.03 -18.80 -0.44
C CYS A 111 15.18 -19.83 0.32
N LEU A 112 13.85 -19.75 0.23
CA LEU A 112 12.95 -20.73 0.85
C LEU A 112 13.08 -22.09 0.17
N GLN A 113 13.11 -22.13 -1.15
CA GLN A 113 13.29 -23.36 -1.91
C GLN A 113 14.65 -24.02 -1.63
N HIS A 114 15.72 -23.23 -1.55
CA HIS A 114 17.05 -23.72 -1.22
C HIS A 114 17.14 -24.22 0.23
N HIS A 115 16.44 -23.58 1.17
CA HIS A 115 16.37 -24.05 2.56
C HIS A 115 15.63 -25.40 2.68
N LEU A 116 14.57 -25.60 1.89
CA LEU A 116 13.85 -26.87 1.81
C LEU A 116 14.67 -27.99 1.14
N VAL A 117 15.59 -27.65 0.23
CA VAL A 117 16.48 -28.60 -0.45
C VAL A 117 17.73 -28.92 0.37
N GLN A 118 18.16 -28.01 1.27
CA GLN A 118 19.37 -28.16 2.08
C GLN A 118 19.16 -28.71 3.48
N THR A 119 17.94 -28.93 3.96
CA THR A 119 17.75 -29.79 5.14
C THR A 119 18.25 -31.19 4.77
N PRO A 120 19.39 -31.65 5.30
CA PRO A 120 19.73 -33.04 5.15
C PRO A 120 18.60 -33.83 5.83
N VAL A 121 18.22 -34.95 5.23
CA VAL A 121 17.61 -36.05 5.96
C VAL A 121 18.63 -36.48 7.02
N GLU A 122 18.66 -35.76 8.14
CA GLU A 122 19.49 -36.11 9.28
C GLU A 122 18.78 -37.28 9.97
N ASN A 123 19.35 -38.46 9.73
CA ASN A 123 18.99 -39.75 10.30
C ASN A 123 18.48 -39.63 11.75
N PRO A 124 17.29 -40.17 12.09
CA PRO A 124 16.87 -40.29 13.48
C PRO A 124 17.55 -41.51 14.08
N VAL A 125 18.85 -41.40 14.43
CA VAL A 125 19.49 -42.39 15.30
C VAL A 125 20.38 -41.66 16.31
N LYS A 126 19.82 -41.40 17.48
CA LYS A 126 20.47 -41.57 18.79
C LYS A 126 19.41 -41.49 19.90
N GLU A 127 18.57 -42.53 19.97
CA GLU A 127 17.99 -42.93 21.25
C GLU A 127 19.10 -43.59 22.10
N LYS A 128 19.31 -43.05 23.31
CA LYS A 128 19.93 -43.80 24.39
C LYS A 128 18.85 -44.71 25.01
N GLN A 129 19.12 -46.00 24.91
CA GLN A 129 18.36 -47.15 25.41
C GLN A 129 17.92 -47.04 26.88
N THR A 130 16.73 -47.56 27.18
CA THR A 130 16.38 -48.58 28.21
C THR A 130 14.86 -48.83 28.06
N LYS A 131 14.24 -49.98 27.77
CA LYS A 131 14.58 -51.41 27.54
C LYS A 131 13.33 -52.04 26.87
N GLU A 132 13.55 -52.81 25.81
CA GLU A 132 12.92 -54.11 25.43
C GLU A 132 11.38 -54.31 25.53
N VAL A 133 10.70 -54.48 24.39
CA VAL A 133 10.19 -55.78 23.84
C VAL A 133 9.21 -55.54 22.66
N GLU A 134 9.38 -56.36 21.63
CA GLU A 134 8.50 -56.69 20.49
C GLU A 134 8.40 -55.78 19.25
N THR A 135 9.01 -56.31 18.19
CA THR A 135 8.92 -55.95 16.78
C THR A 135 7.52 -56.11 16.20
N LYS A 136 6.97 -55.04 15.59
CA LYS A 136 5.95 -55.11 14.53
C LYS A 136 6.27 -54.12 13.40
N PRO A 137 6.03 -54.49 12.13
CA PRO A 137 6.44 -53.70 10.96
C PRO A 137 5.62 -52.43 10.76
N VAL A 138 6.27 -51.44 10.14
CA VAL A 138 5.77 -50.10 9.81
C VAL A 138 4.71 -50.17 8.70
N SER A 139 3.45 -50.47 9.05
CA SER A 139 2.31 -50.22 8.13
C SER A 139 1.08 -49.60 8.78
N GLU A 140 1.08 -49.31 10.08
CA GLU A 140 -0.12 -48.83 10.78
C GLU A 140 0.29 -47.81 11.83
N GLN A 141 0.39 -46.52 11.47
CA GLN A 141 0.23 -45.40 12.40
C GLN A 141 0.28 -44.06 11.67
N GLN A 142 -0.77 -43.80 10.90
CA GLN A 142 -1.29 -42.44 10.71
C GLN A 142 -2.78 -42.57 10.36
N GLU A 143 -3.62 -42.71 11.39
CA GLU A 143 -5.07 -42.57 11.22
C GLU A 143 -5.33 -41.14 10.73
N MET A 144 -5.76 -41.04 9.47
CA MET A 144 -6.20 -39.79 8.89
C MET A 144 -7.47 -39.35 9.65
N PRO A 145 -7.62 -38.05 9.99
CA PRO A 145 -8.71 -37.55 10.84
C PRO A 145 -10.13 -37.71 10.26
N TYR A 146 -10.22 -38.20 9.02
CA TYR A 146 -11.47 -38.48 8.32
C TYR A 146 -11.34 -39.84 7.62
N HIS A 147 -12.31 -40.72 7.86
CA HIS A 147 -12.47 -41.95 7.08
C HIS A 147 -13.70 -41.80 6.18
N TYR A 148 -13.53 -42.07 4.89
CA TYR A 148 -14.60 -42.07 3.90
C TYR A 148 -14.90 -43.51 3.53
N GLU A 149 -16.09 -43.98 3.91
CA GLU A 149 -16.61 -45.26 3.41
C GLU A 149 -17.70 -44.97 2.38
N PHE A 150 -17.52 -45.54 1.19
CA PHE A 150 -18.49 -45.50 0.12
C PHE A 150 -19.35 -46.76 0.22
N SER A 151 -20.66 -46.59 0.40
CA SER A 151 -21.62 -47.69 0.38
C SER A 151 -22.03 -47.96 -1.06
N ASP A 152 -21.63 -49.11 -1.61
CA ASP A 152 -21.91 -49.51 -3.00
C ASP A 152 -23.43 -49.69 -3.29
N GLU A 153 -24.28 -49.72 -2.26
CA GLU A 153 -25.72 -49.95 -2.40
C GLU A 153 -26.58 -48.68 -2.40
N THR A 154 -26.07 -47.55 -1.88
CA THR A 154 -26.86 -46.32 -1.70
C THR A 154 -26.24 -45.06 -2.28
N ASP A 155 -25.02 -45.12 -2.82
CA ASP A 155 -24.28 -43.96 -3.38
C ASP A 155 -24.13 -42.79 -2.39
N GLU A 156 -24.26 -43.08 -1.09
CA GLU A 156 -24.10 -42.12 0.00
C GLU A 156 -22.69 -42.27 0.60
N VAL A 157 -22.02 -41.14 0.81
CA VAL A 157 -20.68 -41.07 1.41
C VAL A 157 -20.82 -40.83 2.90
N ASN A 158 -20.48 -41.84 3.71
CA ASN A 158 -20.51 -41.72 5.16
C ASN A 158 -19.14 -41.26 5.67
N VAL A 159 -19.12 -40.12 6.38
CA VAL A 159 -17.88 -39.54 6.92
C VAL A 159 -17.90 -39.69 8.43
N ALA A 160 -17.09 -40.62 8.95
CA ALA A 160 -16.91 -40.78 10.39
C ALA A 160 -15.79 -39.83 10.86
N ILE A 161 -16.13 -38.92 11.76
CA ILE A 161 -15.18 -37.97 12.38
C ILE A 161 -14.83 -38.49 13.76
N HIS A 162 -13.54 -38.67 14.05
CA HIS A 162 -13.06 -39.11 15.37
C HIS A 162 -13.43 -38.10 16.47
N GLU A 163 -13.83 -38.62 17.64
CA GLU A 163 -14.32 -37.89 18.82
C GLU A 163 -13.35 -36.78 19.33
N GLN A 164 -12.05 -36.91 19.05
CA GLN A 164 -11.04 -35.90 19.38
C GLN A 164 -11.06 -34.64 18.49
N SER A 165 -11.92 -34.62 17.46
CA SER A 165 -12.03 -33.52 16.47
C SER A 165 -13.30 -32.67 16.65
N GLU A 166 -14.10 -32.94 17.70
CA GLU A 166 -15.36 -32.24 17.93
C GLU A 166 -15.22 -30.73 18.18
N GLU A 167 -14.03 -30.24 18.56
CA GLU A 167 -13.78 -28.80 18.72
C GLU A 167 -13.89 -28.02 17.39
N ILE A 168 -13.79 -28.69 16.24
CA ILE A 168 -13.91 -28.05 14.91
C ILE A 168 -15.38 -27.76 14.56
N LYS A 169 -16.37 -28.29 15.30
CA LYS A 169 -17.81 -28.09 15.02
C LYS A 169 -18.37 -26.69 15.33
N ARG A 170 -17.59 -25.73 15.83
CA ARG A 170 -18.14 -24.41 16.22
C ARG A 170 -17.77 -23.28 15.26
N VAL A 171 -18.13 -23.42 14.00
CA VAL A 171 -18.34 -22.25 13.14
C VAL A 171 -19.84 -22.11 12.92
N PRO A 172 -20.52 -21.13 13.56
CA PRO A 172 -21.96 -20.97 13.39
C PRO A 172 -22.27 -20.70 11.92
N HIS A 173 -23.30 -21.33 11.35
CA HIS A 173 -23.71 -21.14 9.95
C HIS A 173 -23.89 -19.66 9.57
N ALA A 174 -24.22 -18.80 10.53
CA ALA A 174 -24.27 -17.35 10.35
C ALA A 174 -22.92 -16.71 9.97
N ALA A 175 -21.78 -17.25 10.44
CA ALA A 175 -20.45 -16.76 10.10
C ALA A 175 -20.05 -17.15 8.67
N ILE A 176 -20.44 -18.35 8.23
CA ILE A 176 -20.24 -18.82 6.85
C ILE A 176 -21.10 -17.99 5.89
N ALA A 177 -22.38 -17.77 6.23
CA ALA A 177 -23.25 -16.89 5.45
C ALA A 177 -22.71 -15.46 5.35
N LYS A 178 -22.02 -14.94 6.38
CA LYS A 178 -21.42 -13.59 6.37
C LYS A 178 -20.20 -13.46 5.44
N MET A 179 -19.46 -14.55 5.19
CA MET A 179 -18.37 -14.57 4.21
C MET A 179 -18.88 -14.60 2.76
N TYR A 180 -20.02 -15.25 2.51
CA TYR A 180 -20.59 -15.39 1.17
C TYR A 180 -21.63 -14.32 0.81
N ASN A 181 -22.34 -13.76 1.79
CA ASN A 181 -23.30 -12.65 1.62
C ASN A 181 -22.67 -11.27 1.83
N GLN A 182 -21.36 -11.12 1.62
CA GLN A 182 -20.80 -9.80 1.40
C GLN A 182 -21.24 -9.35 0.00
N GLU A 183 -22.54 -9.02 -0.10
CA GLU A 183 -23.07 -8.20 -1.17
C GLU A 183 -22.14 -6.99 -1.28
N ILE A 184 -21.48 -6.90 -2.42
CA ILE A 184 -20.76 -5.72 -2.87
C ILE A 184 -21.69 -4.55 -2.57
N SER A 185 -21.33 -3.73 -1.58
CA SER A 185 -22.18 -2.63 -1.16
C SER A 185 -22.45 -1.76 -2.38
N LEU A 186 -23.72 -1.65 -2.77
CA LEU A 186 -24.21 -0.86 -3.91
C LEU A 186 -23.87 0.64 -3.82
N VAL A 187 -23.19 1.07 -2.75
CA VAL A 187 -22.58 2.39 -2.57
C VAL A 187 -21.38 2.60 -3.51
N ASP A 188 -20.64 1.54 -3.88
CA ASP A 188 -19.45 1.68 -4.73
C ASP A 188 -19.75 1.68 -6.23
N VAL A 189 -20.92 1.19 -6.64
CA VAL A 189 -21.32 1.13 -8.06
C VAL A 189 -21.91 2.47 -8.54
N GLN A 190 -22.66 3.19 -7.69
CA GLN A 190 -23.21 4.51 -8.06
C GLN A 190 -22.14 5.60 -8.20
N THR A 191 -21.04 5.48 -7.44
CA THR A 191 -19.93 6.44 -7.49
C THR A 191 -19.13 6.34 -8.80
N TYR A 192 -19.08 5.15 -9.42
CA TYR A 192 -18.43 4.94 -10.71
C TYR A 192 -19.28 5.38 -11.92
N GLU A 193 -20.61 5.25 -11.85
CA GLU A 193 -21.53 5.71 -12.89
C GLU A 193 -21.63 7.25 -12.96
N GLN A 194 -21.54 7.96 -11.82
CA GLN A 194 -21.55 9.43 -11.82
C GLN A 194 -20.25 10.05 -12.36
N ALA A 195 -19.11 9.37 -12.19
CA ALA A 195 -17.83 9.84 -12.72
C ALA A 195 -17.71 9.69 -14.26
N LYS A 196 -18.51 8.82 -14.88
CA LYS A 196 -18.48 8.57 -16.34
C LYS A 196 -19.41 9.51 -17.13
N LYS A 197 -20.37 10.18 -16.49
CA LYS A 197 -21.26 11.17 -17.12
C LYS A 197 -20.71 12.62 -17.11
N LEU A 198 -19.52 12.84 -16.55
CA LEU A 198 -18.87 14.14 -16.43
C LEU A 198 -17.56 14.26 -17.25
N GLN A 199 -17.31 13.29 -18.15
CA GLN A 199 -16.33 13.38 -19.24
C GLN A 199 -17.06 13.36 -20.58
#